data_AF-Q53RX4-F1
#
_entry.id   AF-Q53RX4-F1
#
_cell.length_a   1.000
_cell.length_b   1.000
_cell.length_c   1.000
_cell.angle_alpha   90.00
_cell.angle_beta   90.00
_cell.angle_gamma   90.00
#
_symmetry.space_group_name_H-M   'P 1'
#
loop_
_entity.id
_entity.type
_entity.pdbx_description
1 polymer ?
#
loop_
_entity_poly.entity_id
_entity_poly.type
_entity_poly.pdbx_seq_one_letter_code
_entity_poly.pdbx_strand_id
1 'polypeptide(L)' 'CPPNLHKQDGYACNQNQGRCYNGECKTRDNQCQYIWGTKAAGSDKFCYEKLNTEGTEKGNCGKDGDRWIQCSK' A
#
# COMPACT_ATOMS: atom_id res chain seq x y z
N CYS A 1 -14.31 -18.18 -26.85
CA CYS A 1 -13.25 -17.62 -25.99
C CYS A 1 -13.42 -18.24 -24.61
N PRO A 2 -12.40 -18.89 -24.02
CA PRO A 2 -12.49 -19.33 -22.64
C PRO A 2 -12.69 -18.13 -21.69
N PRO A 3 -13.22 -18.33 -20.47
CA PRO A 3 -13.33 -17.27 -19.48
C PRO A 3 -11.97 -16.59 -19.23
N ASN A 4 -11.98 -15.27 -19.06
CA ASN A 4 -10.77 -14.52 -18.72
C ASN A 4 -10.43 -14.78 -17.25
N LEU A 5 -9.34 -15.50 -17.02
CA LEU A 5 -8.83 -15.83 -15.69
C LEU A 5 -7.59 -15.01 -15.39
N HIS A 6 -7.34 -14.77 -14.11
CA HIS A 6 -6.14 -14.10 -13.63
C HIS A 6 -5.38 -14.97 -12.63
N LYS A 7 -4.15 -14.55 -12.29
CA LYS A 7 -3.37 -15.20 -11.24
C LYS A 7 -4.12 -15.15 -9.90
N GLN A 8 -3.92 -16.18 -9.09
CA GLN A 8 -4.48 -16.27 -7.75
C GLN A 8 -4.06 -15.09 -6.87
N ASP A 9 -4.95 -14.69 -5.97
CA ASP A 9 -4.65 -13.66 -4.97
C ASP A 9 -3.46 -14.08 -4.09
N GLY A 10 -2.61 -13.11 -3.74
CA GLY A 10 -1.36 -13.34 -3.03
C GLY A 10 -0.17 -13.70 -3.91
N TYR A 11 -0.34 -13.89 -5.22
CA TYR A 11 0.79 -14.13 -6.13
C TYR A 11 1.72 -12.90 -6.18
N ALA A 12 3.04 -13.09 -6.15
CA ALA A 12 3.98 -11.98 -6.22
C ALA A 12 4.01 -11.33 -7.61
N CYS A 13 4.07 -10.00 -7.65
CA CYS A 13 4.07 -9.21 -8.88
C CYS A 13 4.99 -7.99 -8.75
N ASN A 14 5.27 -7.32 -9.87
CA ASN A 14 6.19 -6.18 -9.95
C ASN A 14 7.53 -6.44 -9.24
N GLN A 15 8.26 -7.48 -9.67
CA GLN A 15 9.56 -7.86 -9.08
C GLN A 15 9.49 -8.03 -7.54
N ASN A 16 8.45 -8.72 -7.06
CA ASN A 16 8.17 -8.99 -5.64
C ASN A 16 7.75 -7.79 -4.78
N GLN A 17 7.60 -6.59 -5.35
CA GLN A 17 7.17 -5.38 -4.63
C GLN A 17 5.67 -5.36 -4.32
N GLY A 18 4.88 -6.19 -4.99
CA GLY A 18 3.43 -6.25 -4.82
C GLY A 18 2.88 -7.66 -4.69
N ARG A 19 1.56 -7.71 -4.51
CA ARG A 19 0.76 -8.94 -4.51
C ARG A 19 -0.45 -8.76 -5.42
N CYS A 20 -0.77 -9.80 -6.18
CA CYS A 20 -1.98 -9.83 -6.99
C CYS A 20 -3.20 -9.93 -6.07
N TYR A 21 -4.22 -9.12 -6.34
CA TYR A 21 -5.56 -9.24 -5.77
C TYR A 21 -6.59 -8.86 -6.81
N ASN A 22 -7.57 -9.74 -7.08
CA ASN A 22 -8.59 -9.56 -8.12
C ASN A 22 -7.99 -9.24 -9.50
N GLY A 23 -6.88 -9.91 -9.84
CA GLY A 23 -6.18 -9.74 -11.12
C GLY A 23 -5.30 -8.49 -11.24
N GLU A 24 -5.24 -7.63 -10.23
CA GLU A 24 -4.41 -6.43 -10.22
C GLU A 24 -3.20 -6.57 -9.30
N CYS A 25 -2.06 -6.02 -9.73
CA CYS A 25 -0.87 -5.95 -8.88
C CYS A 25 -0.97 -4.77 -7.91
N LYS A 26 -1.20 -5.04 -6.62
CA LYS A 26 -1.26 -4.02 -5.57
C LYS A 26 0.15 -3.71 -5.07
N THR A 27 0.62 -2.47 -5.28
CA THR A 27 1.88 -1.90 -4.79
C THR A 27 1.62 -0.53 -4.18
N ARG A 28 2.53 -0.02 -3.32
CA ARG A 28 2.42 1.34 -2.76
C ARG A 28 2.51 2.41 -3.86
N ASP A 29 3.42 2.22 -4.82
CA ASP A 29 3.58 3.15 -5.95
C ASP A 29 2.32 3.24 -6.81
N ASN A 30 1.71 2.11 -7.16
CA ASN A 30 0.47 2.08 -7.94
C ASN A 30 -0.66 2.78 -7.17
N GLN A 31 -0.73 2.60 -5.84
CA GLN A 31 -1.71 3.29 -5.01
C GLN A 31 -1.49 4.81 -5.02
N CYS A 32 -0.24 5.28 -4.86
CA CYS A 32 0.08 6.71 -4.94
C CYS A 32 -0.24 7.29 -6.33
N GLN A 33 0.09 6.58 -7.40
CA GLN A 33 -0.23 7.02 -8.77
C GLN A 33 -1.72 7.06 -9.05
N TYR A 34 -2.48 6.11 -8.52
CA TYR A 34 -3.94 6.07 -8.67
C TYR A 34 -4.61 7.26 -7.99
N ILE A 35 -4.15 7.66 -6.80
CA ILE A 35 -4.76 8.75 -6.02
C ILE A 35 -4.29 10.12 -6.53
N TRP A 36 -2.99 10.27 -6.84
CA TRP A 36 -2.36 11.57 -7.08
C TRP A 36 -1.90 11.81 -8.52
N GLY A 37 -2.07 10.81 -9.41
CA GLY A 37 -1.70 10.87 -10.83
C GLY A 37 -0.37 10.20 -11.16
N THR A 38 -0.13 9.96 -12.45
CA THR A 38 0.98 9.13 -12.97
C THR A 38 2.38 9.61 -12.62
N LYS A 39 2.53 10.88 -12.20
CA LYS A 39 3.82 11.44 -11.76
C LYS A 39 4.12 11.19 -10.27
N ALA A 40 3.16 10.68 -9.50
CA ALA A 40 3.36 10.37 -8.09
C ALA A 40 4.12 9.05 -7.92
N ALA A 41 4.72 8.87 -6.75
CA ALA A 41 5.42 7.65 -6.35
C ALA A 41 5.24 7.42 -4.84
N GLY A 42 5.40 6.18 -4.40
CA GLY A 42 5.49 5.87 -2.98
C GLY A 42 6.72 6.51 -2.35
N SER A 43 6.58 6.90 -1.09
CA SER A 43 7.73 7.38 -0.31
C SER A 43 8.73 6.26 -0.01
N ASP A 44 9.93 6.64 0.43
CA ASP A 44 10.93 5.69 0.89
C ASP A 44 10.43 4.87 2.10
N LYS A 45 10.92 3.63 2.25
CA LYS A 45 10.58 2.74 3.37
C LYS A 45 10.82 3.42 4.72
N PHE A 46 11.89 4.20 4.84
CA PHE A 46 12.26 4.94 6.05
C PHE A 46 11.17 5.90 6.51
N CYS A 47 10.45 6.55 5.59
CA CYS A 47 9.34 7.46 5.94
C CYS A 47 8.26 6.72 6.74
N TYR A 48 7.89 5.52 6.31
CA TYR A 48 6.89 4.70 6.99
C TYR A 48 7.42 4.15 8.31
N GLU A 49 8.66 3.66 8.34
CA GLU A 49 9.28 3.08 9.55
C GLU A 49 9.43 4.10 10.68
N LYS A 50 9.57 5.39 10.35
CA LYS A 50 9.63 6.47 11.34
C LYS A 50 8.24 7.01 11.67
N LEU A 51 7.55 7.60 10.70
CA LEU A 51 6.36 8.40 10.96
C LEU A 51 5.20 7.55 11.45
N ASN A 52 4.99 6.34 10.91
CA ASN A 52 3.85 5.53 11.29
C ASN A 52 3.92 5.02 12.75
N THR A 53 5.13 4.92 13.29
CA THR A 53 5.35 4.53 14.70
C THR A 53 5.13 5.69 15.67
N GLU A 54 5.11 6.93 15.19
CA GLU A 54 4.79 8.09 16.03
C GLU A 54 3.30 8.11 16.42
N GLY A 55 2.41 7.61 15.55
CA GLY A 55 0.97 7.55 15.78
C GLY A 55 0.37 8.93 15.90
N THR A 56 0.64 9.76 14.88
CA THR A 56 0.12 11.12 14.76
C THR A 56 -0.68 11.25 13.47
N GLU A 57 -1.22 12.43 13.20
CA GLU A 57 -1.88 12.73 11.93
C GLU A 57 -0.97 12.52 10.71
N LYS A 58 0.35 12.67 10.88
CA LYS A 58 1.34 12.52 9.80
C LYS A 58 1.74 11.07 9.54
N GLY A 59 1.40 10.14 10.42
CA GLY A 59 1.72 8.72 10.29
C GLY A 59 1.09 7.89 11.42
N ASN A 60 0.27 6.91 11.05
CA ASN A 60 -0.48 6.08 11.98
C ASN A 60 -0.95 4.76 11.32
N CYS A 61 -1.47 3.85 12.13
CA CYS A 61 -2.09 2.58 11.71
C CYS A 61 -3.62 2.65 11.73
N GLY A 62 -4.19 3.84 11.66
CA GLY A 62 -5.62 4.09 11.76
C GLY A 62 -5.97 5.04 12.89
N LYS A 63 -7.27 5.27 13.02
CA LYS A 63 -7.87 6.17 14.01
C LYS A 63 -8.93 5.41 14.81
N ASP A 64 -8.88 5.56 16.14
CA ASP A 64 -9.84 5.01 17.08
C ASP A 64 -10.51 6.18 17.82
N GLY A 65 -11.71 6.54 17.37
CA GLY A 65 -12.36 7.80 17.74
C GLY A 65 -11.52 9.01 17.32
N ASP A 66 -11.07 9.79 18.30
CA ASP A 66 -10.19 10.95 18.09
C ASP A 66 -8.70 10.65 18.26
N ARG A 67 -8.34 9.41 18.59
CA ARG A 67 -6.96 9.02 18.85
C ARG A 67 -6.33 8.35 17.63
N TRP A 68 -5.13 8.80 17.27
CA TRP A 68 -4.29 8.13 16.28
C TRP A 68 -3.62 6.89 16.87
N ILE A 69 -3.61 5.80 16.12
CA ILE A 69 -3.05 4.52 16.55
C ILE A 69 -1.60 4.43 16.06
N GLN A 70 -0.67 4.23 16.99
CA GLN A 70 0.73 3.95 16.65
C GLN A 70 0.85 2.59 15.96
N CYS A 71 1.60 2.53 14.87
CA CYS A 71 1.97 1.26 14.26
C CYS A 71 2.99 0.51 15.11
N SER A 72 2.85 -0.81 15.17
CA SER A 72 3.90 -1.70 15.67
C SER A 72 5.11 -1.67 14.73
N LYS A 73 6.30 -1.87 15.30
CA LYS A 73 7.53 -2.08 14.54
C LYS A 73 7.56 -3.48 13.93
#